data_AF-A0A926ZN25-F1
#
_entry.id   AF-A0A926ZN25-F1
#
_cell.length_a   1.000
_cell.length_b   1.000
_cell.length_c   1.000
_cell.angle_alpha   90.00
_cell.angle_beta   90.00
_cell.angle_gamma   90.00
#
_symmetry.space_group_name_H-M   'P 1'
#
loop_
_entity.id
_entity.type
_entity.pdbx_description
1 polymer ?
#
loop_
_entity_poly.entity_id
_entity_poly.type
_entity_poly.pdbx_seq_one_letter_code
_entity_poly.pdbx_strand_id
1 'polypeptide(L)'
;MIVIAISASVFEFNQQESRKVGCDSFLPKPIQRVELLEKLQVHLGLEWVYEDQDKAKNIKGEKKSFTNSLNFTSQATIIPPSASELAILLDLAMRGNLISIAERSVELEKIDEKLQPFASHLYQLAKGFKGKQILEFLQKYFGAI
;
A
#
# COMPACT_ATOMS: atom_id res chain seq x y z
N MET A 1 7.94 -20.67 -18.48
CA MET A 1 7.41 -19.31 -18.29
C MET A 1 5.94 -19.46 -18.00
N ILE A 2 5.42 -18.85 -16.93
CA ILE A 2 4.01 -18.99 -16.54
C ILE A 2 3.31 -17.68 -16.87
N VAL A 3 2.23 -17.74 -17.65
CA VAL A 3 1.45 -16.57 -18.08
C VAL A 3 0.01 -16.70 -17.60
N ILE A 4 -0.41 -15.74 -16.78
CA ILE A 4 -1.80 -15.62 -16.30
C ILE A 4 -2.44 -14.42 -16.99
N ALA A 5 -3.41 -14.67 -17.86
CA ALA A 5 -4.12 -13.63 -18.61
C ALA A 5 -5.23 -12.98 -17.77
N ILE A 6 -5.43 -11.65 -17.90
CA ILE A 6 -6.45 -10.89 -17.16
C ILE A 6 -7.34 -10.11 -18.13
N SER A 7 -8.64 -10.41 -18.19
CA SER A 7 -9.58 -9.74 -19.11
C SER A 7 -10.66 -8.92 -18.39
N ALA A 8 -10.99 -7.75 -18.95
CA ALA A 8 -12.08 -6.88 -18.50
C ALA A 8 -13.48 -7.34 -18.94
N SER A 9 -13.56 -8.24 -19.92
CA SER A 9 -14.80 -8.81 -20.42
C SER A 9 -14.64 -10.32 -20.47
N VAL A 10 -15.46 -11.04 -19.70
CA VAL A 10 -15.50 -12.52 -19.69
C VAL A 10 -15.89 -13.06 -21.08
N PHE A 11 -16.45 -12.19 -21.95
CA PHE A 11 -16.96 -12.55 -23.27
C PHE A 11 -15.88 -12.60 -24.36
N GLU A 12 -14.79 -11.85 -24.24
CA GLU A 12 -13.78 -11.74 -25.32
C GLU A 12 -12.62 -12.74 -25.18
N PHE A 13 -12.49 -13.42 -24.04
CA PHE A 13 -11.39 -14.37 -23.82
C PHE A 13 -11.86 -15.53 -22.96
N ASN A 14 -12.60 -16.45 -23.58
CA ASN A 14 -12.98 -17.71 -22.92
C ASN A 14 -11.73 -18.46 -22.45
N GLN A 15 -11.83 -19.19 -21.34
CA GLN A 15 -10.75 -20.05 -20.81
C GLN A 15 -10.17 -21.01 -21.87
N GLN A 16 -10.97 -21.39 -22.86
CA GLN A 16 -10.54 -22.21 -24.00
C GLN A 16 -9.66 -21.43 -25.00
N GLU A 17 -9.95 -20.17 -25.26
CA GLU A 17 -9.12 -19.31 -26.13
C GLU A 17 -7.79 -19.00 -25.44
N SER A 18 -7.80 -18.72 -24.12
CA SER A 18 -6.58 -18.51 -23.32
C SER A 18 -5.56 -19.66 -23.45
N ARG A 19 -6.03 -20.91 -23.40
CA ARG A 19 -5.17 -22.08 -23.60
C ARG A 19 -4.64 -22.18 -25.03
N LYS A 20 -5.42 -21.77 -26.04
CA LYS A 20 -4.99 -21.79 -27.45
C LYS A 20 -3.89 -20.77 -27.74
N VAL A 21 -3.85 -19.64 -27.02
CA VAL A 21 -2.78 -18.63 -27.16
C VAL A 21 -1.54 -18.95 -26.30
N GLY A 22 -1.51 -20.12 -25.64
CA GLY A 22 -0.38 -20.56 -24.82
C GLY A 22 -0.33 -19.95 -23.41
N CYS A 23 -1.45 -19.43 -22.89
CA CYS A 23 -1.52 -18.99 -21.49
C CYS A 23 -1.82 -20.17 -20.56
N ASP A 24 -1.13 -20.22 -19.41
CA ASP A 24 -1.29 -21.27 -18.41
C ASP A 24 -2.56 -21.09 -17.56
N SER A 25 -3.05 -19.85 -17.42
CA SER A 25 -4.24 -19.54 -16.64
C SER A 25 -4.92 -18.23 -17.07
N PHE A 26 -6.14 -18.01 -16.58
CA PHE A 26 -6.97 -16.86 -16.85
C PHE A 26 -7.65 -16.37 -15.56
N LEU A 27 -7.78 -15.05 -15.40
CA LEU A 27 -8.53 -14.39 -14.32
C LEU A 27 -9.44 -13.29 -14.89
N PRO A 28 -10.74 -13.31 -14.58
CA PRO A 28 -11.64 -12.22 -14.96
C PRO A 28 -11.41 -10.98 -14.09
N LYS A 29 -11.69 -9.78 -14.62
CA LYS A 29 -11.84 -8.57 -13.81
C LYS A 29 -13.27 -8.47 -13.25
N PRO A 30 -13.46 -7.92 -12.04
CA PRO A 30 -12.42 -7.47 -11.11
C PRO A 30 -11.65 -8.66 -10.51
N ILE A 31 -10.34 -8.51 -10.38
CA ILE A 31 -9.46 -9.58 -9.90
C ILE A 31 -9.84 -9.92 -8.47
N GLN A 32 -10.23 -11.17 -8.23
CA GLN A 32 -10.49 -11.68 -6.89
C GLN A 32 -9.16 -12.13 -6.26
N ARG A 33 -8.83 -11.56 -5.10
CA ARG A 33 -7.55 -11.83 -4.41
C ARG A 33 -7.35 -13.32 -4.13
N VAL A 34 -8.39 -14.02 -3.69
CA VAL A 34 -8.34 -15.45 -3.37
C VAL A 34 -7.97 -16.26 -4.63
N GLU A 35 -8.66 -16.01 -5.73
CA GLU A 35 -8.45 -16.70 -7.00
C GLU A 35 -7.04 -16.48 -7.55
N LEU A 36 -6.51 -15.25 -7.46
CA LEU A 36 -5.13 -14.97 -7.85
C LEU A 36 -4.11 -15.73 -6.99
N LEU A 37 -4.28 -15.73 -5.67
CA LEU A 37 -3.38 -16.42 -4.76
C LEU A 37 -3.40 -17.93 -4.99
N GLU A 38 -4.56 -18.53 -5.24
CA GLU A 38 -4.67 -19.95 -5.61
C GLU A 38 -3.92 -20.26 -6.91
N LYS A 39 -4.06 -19.42 -7.96
CA LYS A 39 -3.32 -19.62 -9.21
C LYS A 39 -1.82 -19.53 -8.99
N LEU A 40 -1.36 -18.53 -8.25
CA LEU A 40 0.07 -18.39 -7.92
C LEU A 40 0.58 -19.61 -7.13
N GLN A 41 -0.21 -20.10 -6.18
CA GLN A 41 0.14 -21.29 -5.39
C GLN A 41 0.35 -22.51 -6.27
N VAL A 42 -0.61 -22.80 -7.15
CA VAL A 42 -0.58 -23.97 -8.04
C VAL A 42 0.58 -23.88 -9.03
N HIS A 43 0.75 -22.71 -9.65
CA HIS A 43 1.72 -22.56 -10.72
C HIS A 43 3.16 -22.41 -10.23
N LEU A 44 3.38 -21.80 -9.07
CA LEU A 44 4.72 -21.60 -8.50
C LEU A 44 5.07 -22.62 -7.39
N GLY A 45 4.14 -23.51 -7.03
CA GLY A 45 4.35 -24.50 -5.97
C GLY A 45 4.57 -23.87 -4.60
N LEU A 46 3.87 -22.77 -4.30
CA LEU A 46 4.05 -22.01 -3.06
C LEU A 46 3.27 -22.61 -1.90
N GLU A 47 3.72 -22.35 -0.69
CA GLU A 47 2.98 -22.60 0.55
C GLU A 47 2.72 -21.26 1.24
N TRP A 48 1.45 -20.96 1.52
CA TRP A 48 1.08 -19.71 2.16
C TRP A 48 1.22 -19.82 3.68
N VAL A 49 2.11 -19.01 4.26
CA VAL A 49 2.20 -18.84 5.71
C VAL A 49 1.27 -17.69 6.11
N TYR A 50 0.11 -18.02 6.67
CA TYR A 50 -0.83 -17.03 7.18
C TYR A 50 -0.49 -16.66 8.62
N GLU A 51 -0.50 -15.37 8.93
CA GLU A 51 -0.40 -14.91 10.30
C GLU A 51 -1.70 -15.23 11.03
N ASP A 52 -1.58 -16.02 12.10
CA ASP A 52 -2.69 -16.45 12.92
C ASP A 52 -3.21 -15.26 13.75
N GLN A 53 -4.34 -14.69 13.34
CA GLN A 53 -4.98 -13.53 13.97
C GLN A 53 -5.31 -13.78 15.45
N ASP A 54 -5.33 -15.03 15.91
CA ASP A 54 -5.56 -15.37 17.31
C ASP A 54 -4.31 -15.28 18.20
N LYS A 55 -3.09 -15.28 17.64
CA LYS A 55 -1.87 -14.99 18.42
C LYS A 55 -1.73 -13.52 18.80
N ALA A 56 -2.38 -12.61 18.07
CA ALA A 56 -2.44 -11.18 18.41
C ALA A 56 -3.40 -10.85 19.57
N LYS A 57 -4.24 -11.79 20.02
CA LYS A 57 -5.16 -11.58 21.16
C LYS A 57 -4.54 -11.87 22.53
N ASN A 58 -3.42 -12.62 22.59
CA ASN A 58 -2.79 -13.01 23.85
C ASN A 58 -1.69 -12.06 24.36
N ILE A 59 -1.48 -10.93 23.68
CA ILE A 59 -0.74 -9.77 24.22
C ILE A 59 -1.76 -8.67 24.55
N LYS A 60 -2.72 -8.99 25.43
CA LYS A 60 -3.66 -8.04 26.04
C LYS A 60 -3.46 -7.96 27.56
N GLY A 61 -2.27 -7.51 27.94
CA GLY A 61 -1.98 -6.79 29.17
C GLY A 61 -0.82 -5.89 28.79
N GLU A 62 -1.02 -4.64 28.41
CA GLU A 62 -1.51 -3.55 29.25
C GLU A 62 -2.47 -2.64 28.47
N LYS A 63 -3.65 -2.42 29.05
CA LYS A 63 -4.59 -1.39 28.60
C LYS A 63 -4.01 -0.01 28.93
N LYS A 64 -3.21 0.57 28.03
CA LYS A 64 -3.24 2.02 27.84
C LYS A 64 -4.28 2.30 26.77
N SER A 65 -5.44 2.71 27.26
CA SER A 65 -6.52 3.27 26.46
C SER A 65 -5.97 4.46 25.67
N PHE A 66 -5.71 4.28 24.38
CA PHE A 66 -5.72 5.38 23.41
C PHE A 66 -7.12 5.45 22.79
N THR A 67 -8.13 5.57 23.64
CA THR A 67 -9.36 6.27 23.29
C THR A 67 -9.05 7.76 23.36
N ASN A 68 -8.33 8.27 22.38
CA ASN A 68 -8.46 9.67 22.07
C ASN A 68 -9.07 9.73 20.68
N SER A 69 -10.38 9.96 20.66
CA SER A 69 -10.99 10.75 19.61
C SER A 69 -10.15 12.03 19.49
N LEU A 70 -9.11 11.98 18.68
CA LEU A 70 -8.49 13.18 18.18
C LEU A 70 -9.42 13.65 17.08
N ASN A 71 -10.42 14.40 17.52
CA ASN A 71 -10.98 15.47 16.73
C ASN A 71 -9.79 16.24 16.15
N PHE A 72 -9.45 15.98 14.88
CA PHE A 72 -8.59 16.85 14.08
C PHE A 72 -9.42 18.11 13.73
N THR A 73 -9.86 18.81 14.76
CA THR A 73 -10.21 20.22 14.68
C THR A 73 -8.95 20.98 15.07
N SER A 74 -8.66 22.03 14.27
CA SER A 74 -7.60 23.03 14.47
C SER A 74 -6.25 22.69 13.81
N GLN A 75 -6.14 23.01 12.52
CA GLN A 75 -4.99 23.72 11.91
C GLN A 75 -3.61 23.52 12.56
N ALA A 76 -3.17 22.28 12.78
CA ALA A 76 -1.77 22.02 13.07
C ALA A 76 -1.01 22.25 11.76
N THR A 77 -0.17 23.27 11.71
CA THR A 77 0.71 23.56 10.58
C THR A 77 1.59 22.34 10.35
N ILE A 78 1.22 21.50 9.38
CA ILE A 78 2.02 20.34 8.99
C ILE A 78 3.32 20.90 8.42
N ILE A 79 4.41 20.73 9.18
CA ILE A 79 5.73 21.17 8.75
C ILE A 79 6.26 20.11 7.77
N PRO A 80 6.56 20.48 6.51
CA PRO A 80 7.15 19.55 5.58
C PRO A 80 8.59 19.19 6.01
N PRO A 81 9.07 17.98 5.68
CA PRO A 81 10.48 17.66 5.81
C PRO A 81 11.33 18.49 4.84
N SER A 82 12.65 18.39 4.93
CA SER A 82 13.57 19.13 4.05
C SER A 82 13.27 18.86 2.57
N ALA A 83 13.57 19.83 1.71
CA ALA A 83 13.33 19.73 0.27
C ALA A 83 13.98 18.49 -0.38
N SER A 84 15.12 18.04 0.16
CA SER A 84 15.79 16.80 -0.26
C SER A 84 14.96 15.55 0.07
N GLU A 85 14.37 15.48 1.27
CA GLU A 85 13.52 14.35 1.67
C GLU A 85 12.21 14.33 0.87
N LEU A 86 11.61 15.50 0.64
CA LEU A 86 10.43 15.63 -0.22
C LEU A 86 10.70 15.15 -1.66
N ALA A 87 11.86 15.48 -2.23
CA ALA A 87 12.23 15.04 -3.58
C ALA A 87 12.38 13.51 -3.67
N ILE A 88 12.97 12.88 -2.65
CA ILE A 88 13.09 11.43 -2.56
C ILE A 88 11.69 10.77 -2.45
N LEU A 89 10.84 11.29 -1.57
CA LEU A 89 9.47 10.80 -1.41
C LEU A 89 8.65 10.94 -2.70
N LEU A 90 8.85 12.04 -3.44
CA LEU A 90 8.17 12.26 -4.71
C LEU A 90 8.66 11.28 -5.80
N ASP A 91 9.96 11.06 -5.91
CA ASP A 91 10.52 10.05 -6.85
C ASP A 91 10.00 8.64 -6.52
N LEU A 92 9.98 8.27 -5.23
CA LEU A 92 9.40 6.99 -4.79
C LEU A 92 7.91 6.90 -5.12
N ALA A 93 7.16 7.99 -4.95
CA ALA A 93 5.73 8.04 -5.27
C ALA A 93 5.46 7.93 -6.77
N MET A 94 6.28 8.58 -7.61
CA MET A 94 6.21 8.48 -9.06
C MET A 94 6.54 7.07 -9.57
N ARG A 95 7.46 6.37 -8.90
CA ARG A 95 7.79 4.97 -9.17
C ARG A 95 6.78 3.97 -8.60
N GLY A 96 5.83 4.42 -7.78
CA GLY A 96 4.86 3.57 -7.09
C GLY A 96 5.46 2.71 -5.98
N ASN A 97 6.65 3.06 -5.46
CA ASN A 97 7.29 2.32 -4.37
C ASN A 97 6.70 2.74 -3.01
N LEU A 98 5.49 2.26 -2.73
CA LEU A 98 4.74 2.61 -1.52
C LEU A 98 5.35 1.98 -0.25
N ILE A 99 6.07 0.87 -0.38
CA ILE A 99 6.75 0.20 0.73
C ILE A 99 7.85 1.11 1.28
N SER A 100 8.75 1.57 0.40
CA SER A 100 9.83 2.47 0.81
C SER A 100 9.32 3.82 1.30
N ILE A 101 8.17 4.31 0.81
CA ILE A 101 7.53 5.51 1.37
C ILE A 101 7.07 5.29 2.81
N ALA A 102 6.50 4.12 3.11
CA ALA A 102 6.07 3.77 4.46
C ALA A 102 7.27 3.67 5.42
N GLU A 103 8.35 3.02 4.99
CA GLU A 103 9.61 2.94 5.76
C GLU A 103 10.19 4.32 6.04
N ARG A 104 10.32 5.16 5.01
CA ARG A 104 10.84 6.53 5.11
C ARG A 104 9.98 7.39 6.03
N SER A 105 8.65 7.20 6.02
CA SER A 105 7.73 7.92 6.91
C SER A 105 8.03 7.61 8.38
N VAL A 106 8.31 6.35 8.72
CA VAL A 106 8.70 5.95 10.08
C VAL A 106 10.07 6.50 10.46
N GLU A 107 11.00 6.65 9.51
CA GLU A 107 12.29 7.30 9.76
C GLU A 107 12.12 8.79 10.06
N LEU A 108 11.30 9.50 9.27
CA LEU A 108 11.00 10.91 9.48
C LEU A 108 10.36 11.17 10.85
N GLU A 109 9.54 10.23 11.31
CA GLU A 109 8.92 10.26 12.64
C GLU A 109 9.96 10.24 13.78
N LYS A 110 11.07 9.51 13.59
CA LYS A 110 12.15 9.39 14.59
C LYS A 110 13.12 10.57 14.58
N ILE A 111 13.19 11.31 13.47
CA ILE A 111 14.13 12.43 13.30
C ILE A 111 13.66 13.67 14.06
N ASP A 112 12.38 14.02 13.98
CA ASP A 112 11.83 15.18 14.67
C ASP A 112 10.35 14.96 15.03
N GLU A 113 10.00 15.16 16.31
CA GLU A 113 8.62 15.12 16.79
C GLU A 113 7.71 16.12 16.06
N LYS A 114 8.27 17.18 15.45
CA LYS A 114 7.51 18.15 14.66
C LYS A 114 7.08 17.61 13.29
N LEU A 115 7.75 16.57 12.78
CA LEU A 115 7.43 15.92 11.50
C LEU A 115 6.40 14.79 11.66
N GLN A 116 6.12 14.36 12.89
CA GLN A 116 5.09 13.38 13.25
C GLN A 116 3.77 13.51 12.47
N PRO A 117 3.10 14.69 12.41
CA PRO A 117 1.83 14.81 11.70
C PRO A 117 1.97 14.60 10.19
N PHE A 118 3.11 14.98 9.59
CA PHE A 118 3.39 14.73 8.17
C PHE A 118 3.66 13.24 7.94
N ALA A 119 4.59 12.67 8.70
CA ALA A 119 5.01 11.28 8.63
C ALA A 119 3.85 10.31 8.84
N SER A 120 3.04 10.53 9.88
CA SER A 120 1.87 9.71 10.18
C SER A 120 0.84 9.74 9.06
N HIS A 121 0.55 10.94 8.50
CA HIS A 121 -0.37 11.06 7.38
C HIS A 121 0.15 10.34 6.12
N LEU A 122 1.43 10.53 5.79
CA LEU A 122 2.07 9.87 4.65
C LEU A 122 2.10 8.34 4.80
N TYR A 123 2.40 7.86 6.01
CA TYR A 123 2.38 6.44 6.34
C TYR A 123 0.98 5.83 6.20
N GLN A 124 -0.07 6.51 6.66
CA GLN A 124 -1.46 6.06 6.51
C GLN A 124 -1.86 5.96 5.03
N LEU A 125 -1.43 6.92 4.20
CA LEU A 125 -1.69 6.88 2.76
C LEU A 125 -0.92 5.74 2.08
N ALA A 126 0.34 5.52 2.45
CA ALA A 126 1.18 4.43 1.93
C ALA A 126 0.62 3.05 2.30
N LYS A 127 0.27 2.84 3.57
CA LYS A 127 -0.37 1.61 4.06
C LYS A 127 -1.73 1.35 3.41
N GLY A 128 -2.46 2.42 3.10
CA GLY A 128 -3.74 2.36 2.36
C GLY A 128 -3.59 2.19 0.85
N PHE A 129 -2.38 2.02 0.32
CA PHE A 129 -2.07 1.94 -1.11
C PHE A 129 -2.62 3.12 -1.93
N LYS A 130 -2.72 4.31 -1.32
CA LYS A 130 -3.37 5.49 -1.92
C LYS A 130 -2.38 6.36 -2.72
N GLY A 131 -1.72 5.77 -3.72
CA GLY A 131 -0.65 6.41 -4.49
C GLY A 131 -1.00 7.80 -5.06
N LYS A 132 -2.20 7.98 -5.62
CA LYS A 132 -2.65 9.30 -6.12
C LYS A 132 -2.70 10.36 -5.01
N GLN A 133 -3.22 9.99 -3.85
CA GLN A 133 -3.33 10.90 -2.71
C GLN A 133 -1.95 11.24 -2.14
N ILE A 134 -0.99 10.32 -2.20
CA ILE A 134 0.41 10.59 -1.82
C ILE A 134 1.01 11.65 -2.75
N LEU A 135 0.82 11.52 -4.05
CA LEU A 135 1.32 12.50 -5.02
C LEU A 135 0.69 13.89 -4.80
N GLU A 136 -0.62 13.96 -4.65
CA GLU A 136 -1.33 15.21 -4.36
C GLU A 136 -0.86 15.84 -3.04
N PHE A 137 -0.67 15.01 -2.01
CA PHE A 137 -0.17 15.44 -0.72
C PHE A 137 1.25 16.00 -0.82
N LEU A 138 2.17 15.32 -1.51
CA LEU A 138 3.56 15.78 -1.69
C LEU A 138 3.65 17.02 -2.58
N GLN A 139 2.86 17.09 -3.66
CA GLN A 139 2.83 18.25 -4.56
C GLN A 139 2.36 19.53 -3.86
N LYS A 140 1.43 19.42 -2.90
CA LYS A 140 0.97 20.55 -2.10
C LYS A 140 2.11 21.24 -1.33
N TYR A 141 3.11 20.49 -0.89
CA TYR A 141 4.29 21.04 -0.20
C TYR A 141 5.41 21.41 -1.16
N PHE A 142 5.47 20.80 -2.33
CA PHE A 142 6.45 21.15 -3.37
C PHE A 142 6.12 22.49 -4.06
N GLY A 143 4.83 22.81 -4.23
CA GLY A 143 4.36 24.05 -4.86
C GLY A 143 4.17 25.25 -3.91
N ALA A 144 4.56 25.12 -2.64
CA ALA A 144 4.45 26.19 -1.63
C ALA A 144 5.80 26.90 -1.35
N ILE A 145 6.79 26.71 -2.22
CA ILE A 145 8.11 27.36 -2.19
C ILE A 145 8.19 28.39 -3.31
#